data_AF-A0A5C3LLJ4-F1
#
_entry.id   AF-A0A5C3LLJ4-F1
#
_cell.length_a   1.000
_cell.length_b   1.000
_cell.length_c   1.000
_cell.angle_alpha   90.00
_cell.angle_beta   90.00
_cell.angle_gamma   90.00
#
_symmetry.space_group_name_H-M   'P 1'
#
loop_
_entity.id
_entity.type
_entity.pdbx_description
1 polymer ?
#
loop_
_entity_poly.entity_id
_entity_poly.type
_entity_poly.pdbx_seq_one_letter_code
_entity_poly.pdbx_strand_id
1 'polypeptide(L)'
;MRLSSIAVSGLLHLVHAAPFLQRPLSRNLDLDPYGGKPRITFRPDGTFKLTVFSDLHFGENPWDDWGPEQDANSTRVLKRVLGDEEPDYVVLNGDLITGENTFKENVTSLIDEIVGPLNDVKVPFSSTHGNHDNQINITHLEEILYEQKVAPLSYTRLAPRGVGGSEGPGNYWVPVYRHATDDSPVLVLWFFDSRGGVSPNPNSTLVPDWVDASVATWIESETRAMESAWGPTTKRAALAFVHIPPYSIQVLQSTLDAKKNPGLNADLLEGDGAVQATYSSGTLGNDKPFWDSLTKNVKNLHAIISGHDHGNEWCAREPTKDVIFCFDKHSGYGGYGQPEWGYGVRNIHFTSPDPTHGVETWIRLEEGETRARIMLDHAYGR
;
A
#
# COMPACT_ATOMS: atom_id res chain seq x y z
N MET A 1 14.23 63.36 71.99
CA MET A 1 13.94 64.68 71.38
C MET A 1 14.96 64.90 70.27
N ARG A 2 14.67 65.05 68.97
CA ARG A 2 13.45 65.33 68.20
C ARG A 2 13.54 64.66 66.81
N LEU A 3 12.42 64.03 66.43
CA LEU A 3 11.78 63.90 65.10
C LEU A 3 12.61 63.55 63.85
N SER A 4 12.33 62.36 63.34
CA SER A 4 12.59 61.89 61.96
C SER A 4 11.31 61.98 61.14
N SER A 5 11.38 62.37 59.85
CA SER A 5 10.37 62.06 58.84
C SER A 5 10.88 62.26 57.39
N ILE A 6 10.99 61.14 56.68
CA ILE A 6 10.53 60.77 55.31
C ILE A 6 10.45 61.82 54.19
N ALA A 7 11.02 61.49 53.02
CA ALA A 7 10.40 61.71 51.71
C ALA A 7 10.93 60.70 50.65
N VAL A 8 10.01 60.17 49.83
CA VAL A 8 10.18 59.15 48.78
C VAL A 8 10.44 59.82 47.42
N SER A 9 11.24 59.19 46.55
CA SER A 9 11.20 59.46 45.10
C SER A 9 11.46 58.18 44.31
N GLY A 10 10.53 57.83 43.42
CA GLY A 10 10.58 56.64 42.57
C GLY A 10 11.33 56.89 41.26
N LEU A 11 12.05 55.87 40.79
CA LEU A 11 12.67 55.84 39.46
C LEU A 11 11.94 54.83 38.57
N LEU A 12 11.41 55.28 37.42
CA LEU A 12 11.09 54.42 36.28
C LEU A 12 12.33 54.30 35.40
N HIS A 13 12.78 53.07 35.11
CA HIS A 13 13.74 52.79 34.05
C HIS A 13 13.03 52.20 32.83
N LEU A 14 13.13 52.91 31.70
CA LEU A 14 12.81 52.42 30.36
C LEU A 14 13.98 51.57 29.86
N VAL A 15 13.75 50.29 29.56
CA VAL A 15 14.71 49.41 28.88
C VAL A 15 14.24 49.22 27.43
N HIS A 16 15.04 49.68 26.47
CA HIS A 16 14.84 49.40 25.04
C HIS A 16 15.29 47.97 24.73
N ALA A 17 14.37 47.12 24.27
CA ALA A 17 14.68 45.80 23.74
C ALA A 17 15.06 45.92 22.26
N ALA A 18 16.28 45.49 21.90
CA ALA A 18 16.69 45.33 20.51
C ALA A 18 16.01 44.08 19.91
N PRO A 19 15.59 44.10 18.62
CA PRO A 19 14.93 42.97 18.00
C PRO A 19 15.94 41.83 17.78
N PHE A 20 15.65 40.67 18.37
CA PHE A 20 16.32 39.42 18.05
C PHE A 20 16.02 39.07 16.59
N LEU A 21 17.04 39.13 15.73
CA LEU A 21 17.03 38.51 14.42
C LEU A 21 16.94 36.99 14.62
N GLN A 22 15.73 36.43 14.47
CA GLN A 22 15.55 34.99 14.33
C GLN A 22 16.25 34.53 13.06
N ARG A 23 17.32 33.74 13.21
CA ARG A 23 17.84 32.92 12.11
C ARG A 23 16.70 32.01 11.63
N PRO A 24 16.45 31.89 10.32
CA PRO A 24 15.50 30.91 9.83
C PRO A 24 15.98 29.52 10.26
N LEU A 25 15.11 28.78 10.96
CA LEU A 25 15.27 27.35 11.18
C LEU A 25 15.52 26.68 9.83
N SER A 26 16.58 25.87 9.76
CA SER A 26 16.98 25.17 8.54
C SER A 26 15.81 24.37 7.97
N ARG A 27 15.32 24.76 6.80
CA ARG A 27 14.49 23.93 5.94
C ARG A 27 15.37 22.82 5.37
N ASN A 28 15.49 21.72 6.09
CA ASN A 28 15.93 20.42 5.57
C ASN A 28 15.58 19.35 6.62
N LEU A 29 14.30 19.02 6.69
CA LEU A 29 13.88 17.68 7.06
C LEU A 29 13.75 16.95 5.74
N ASP A 30 14.80 16.24 5.33
CA ASP A 30 14.69 15.32 4.20
C ASP A 30 13.69 14.24 4.63
N LEU A 31 12.43 14.42 4.21
CA LEU A 31 11.32 13.55 4.57
C LEU A 31 11.41 12.21 3.83
N ASP A 32 12.21 12.14 2.76
CA ASP A 32 12.41 10.93 1.97
C ASP A 32 13.10 9.84 2.82
N PRO A 33 12.38 8.75 3.17
CA PRO A 33 12.89 7.73 4.06
C PRO A 33 13.81 6.73 3.35
N TYR A 34 14.07 6.90 2.05
CA TYR A 34 14.82 5.98 1.18
C TYR A 34 16.26 6.43 0.90
N GLY A 35 16.91 7.03 1.89
CA GLY A 35 18.31 7.46 1.81
C GLY A 35 19.22 6.36 1.23
N GLY A 36 19.91 6.67 0.13
CA GLY A 36 20.83 5.74 -0.55
C GLY A 36 20.20 4.90 -1.66
N LYS A 37 18.87 4.93 -1.86
CA LYS A 37 18.22 4.33 -3.04
C LYS A 37 18.03 5.38 -4.15
N PRO A 38 17.94 4.95 -5.43
CA PRO A 38 17.52 5.84 -6.51
C PRO A 38 16.14 6.45 -6.21
N ARG A 39 15.92 7.70 -6.59
CA ARG A 39 14.57 8.27 -6.53
C ARG A 39 13.70 7.66 -7.62
N ILE A 40 12.47 7.30 -7.27
CA ILE A 40 11.47 6.86 -8.25
C ILE A 40 10.97 8.09 -8.99
N THR A 41 10.99 8.05 -10.32
CA THR A 41 10.62 9.20 -11.15
C THR A 41 9.68 8.81 -12.26
N PHE A 42 8.83 9.75 -12.66
CA PHE A 42 8.17 9.69 -13.97
C PHE A 42 9.23 9.62 -15.08
N ARG A 43 8.84 9.04 -16.21
CA ARG A 43 9.64 9.03 -17.44
C ARG A 43 9.78 10.46 -18.00
N PRO A 44 10.79 10.72 -18.85
CA PRO A 44 10.99 12.04 -19.46
C PRO A 44 9.79 12.56 -20.27
N ASP A 45 8.93 11.67 -20.78
CA ASP A 45 7.69 12.03 -21.49
C ASP A 45 6.52 12.37 -20.57
N GLY A 46 6.71 12.27 -19.25
CA GLY A 46 5.69 12.55 -18.25
C GLY A 46 4.79 11.37 -17.91
N THR A 47 5.11 10.16 -18.38
CA THR A 47 4.36 8.95 -18.03
C THR A 47 4.97 8.20 -16.83
N PHE A 48 4.16 7.40 -16.14
CA PHE A 48 4.61 6.49 -15.09
C PHE A 48 3.67 5.28 -15.02
N LYS A 49 4.23 4.07 -15.12
CA LYS A 49 3.46 2.83 -15.16
C LYS A 49 3.77 1.93 -13.97
N LEU A 50 2.73 1.50 -13.29
CA LEU A 50 2.78 0.47 -12.26
C LEU A 50 2.13 -0.82 -12.76
N THR A 51 2.68 -1.96 -12.33
CA THR A 51 2.04 -3.27 -12.47
C THR A 51 1.88 -3.89 -11.08
N VAL A 52 0.67 -4.33 -10.76
CA VAL A 52 0.29 -4.90 -9.47
C VAL A 52 0.08 -6.40 -9.63
N PHE A 53 0.90 -7.18 -8.94
CA PHE A 53 0.74 -8.62 -8.76
C PHE A 53 0.19 -8.88 -7.36
N SER A 54 -0.70 -9.85 -7.21
CA SER A 54 -1.31 -10.21 -5.93
C SER A 54 -1.51 -11.71 -5.86
N ASP A 55 -1.65 -12.24 -4.64
CA ASP A 55 -2.11 -13.60 -4.40
C ASP A 55 -1.25 -14.60 -5.19
N LEU A 56 0.08 -14.51 -5.00
CA LEU A 56 1.05 -15.37 -5.68
C LEU A 56 1.04 -16.78 -5.10
N HIS A 57 0.78 -16.89 -3.79
CA HIS A 57 0.61 -18.14 -3.04
C HIS A 57 1.75 -19.15 -3.22
N PHE A 58 3.00 -18.69 -3.18
CA PHE A 58 4.14 -19.59 -3.28
C PHE A 58 4.19 -20.58 -2.11
N GLY A 59 4.67 -21.80 -2.38
CA GLY A 59 4.91 -22.80 -1.34
C GLY A 59 3.69 -23.58 -0.88
N GLU A 60 2.63 -23.62 -1.69
CA GLU A 60 1.49 -24.52 -1.48
C GLU A 60 1.84 -25.97 -1.86
N ASN A 61 1.40 -26.93 -1.05
CA ASN A 61 1.62 -28.38 -1.15
C ASN A 61 3.07 -28.78 -1.54
N PRO A 62 4.11 -28.30 -0.83
CA PRO A 62 5.51 -28.48 -1.24
C PRO A 62 6.02 -29.93 -1.16
N TRP A 63 5.22 -30.85 -0.61
CA TRP A 63 5.52 -32.29 -0.53
C TRP A 63 5.01 -33.10 -1.74
N ASP A 64 4.27 -32.47 -2.66
CA ASP A 64 3.78 -33.06 -3.90
C ASP A 64 4.41 -32.34 -5.10
N ASP A 65 4.48 -32.98 -6.27
CA ASP A 65 4.98 -32.38 -7.52
C ASP A 65 4.08 -31.21 -7.98
N TRP A 66 2.80 -31.21 -7.61
CA TRP A 66 1.83 -30.16 -7.99
C TRP A 66 2.21 -28.76 -7.47
N GLY A 67 2.69 -28.66 -6.23
CA GLY A 67 3.00 -27.40 -5.56
C GLY A 67 4.13 -26.63 -6.24
N PRO A 68 5.34 -27.22 -6.35
CA PRO A 68 6.46 -26.63 -7.09
C PRO A 68 6.12 -26.32 -8.56
N GLU A 69 5.22 -27.07 -9.20
CA GLU A 69 4.73 -26.73 -10.53
C GLU A 69 3.93 -25.41 -10.53
N GLN A 70 3.11 -25.15 -9.51
CA GLN A 70 2.38 -23.88 -9.39
C GLN A 70 3.35 -22.72 -9.13
N ASP A 71 4.34 -22.88 -8.27
CA ASP A 71 5.38 -21.86 -8.03
C ASP A 71 6.14 -21.51 -9.33
N ALA A 72 6.49 -22.53 -10.12
CA ALA A 72 7.10 -22.36 -11.44
C ALA A 72 6.18 -21.65 -12.44
N ASN A 73 4.87 -21.93 -12.39
CA ASN A 73 3.87 -21.27 -13.23
C ASN A 73 3.66 -19.80 -12.81
N SER A 74 3.56 -19.50 -11.52
CA SER A 74 3.53 -18.12 -10.98
C SER A 74 4.77 -17.33 -11.41
N THR A 75 5.96 -17.95 -11.32
CA THR A 75 7.22 -17.37 -11.81
C THR A 75 7.18 -17.06 -13.31
N ARG A 76 6.53 -17.90 -14.11
CA ARG A 76 6.34 -17.65 -15.55
C ARG A 76 5.43 -16.44 -15.79
N VAL A 77 4.34 -16.29 -15.05
CA VAL A 77 3.47 -15.11 -15.13
C VAL A 77 4.26 -13.83 -14.84
N LEU A 78 5.01 -13.80 -13.73
CA LEU A 78 5.90 -12.70 -13.36
C LEU A 78 6.85 -12.34 -14.51
N LYS A 79 7.63 -13.31 -15.01
CA LYS A 79 8.61 -13.07 -16.09
C LYS A 79 7.97 -12.56 -17.37
N ARG A 80 6.83 -13.14 -17.77
CA ARG A 80 6.14 -12.75 -19.01
C ARG A 80 5.54 -11.36 -18.91
N VAL A 81 4.82 -11.07 -17.84
CA VAL A 81 4.20 -9.76 -17.62
C VAL A 81 5.26 -8.68 -17.49
N LEU A 82 6.35 -8.90 -16.75
CA LEU A 82 7.44 -7.93 -16.64
C LEU A 82 8.08 -7.62 -18.00
N GLY A 83 8.25 -8.63 -18.85
CA GLY A 83 8.78 -8.45 -20.20
C GLY A 83 7.83 -7.74 -21.16
N ASP A 84 6.52 -8.00 -21.05
CA ASP A 84 5.51 -7.40 -21.94
C ASP A 84 5.11 -5.98 -21.51
N GLU A 85 4.97 -5.75 -20.21
CA GLU A 85 4.45 -4.49 -19.68
C GLU A 85 5.54 -3.43 -19.42
N GLU A 86 6.79 -3.85 -19.19
CA GLU A 86 7.93 -2.98 -18.86
C GLU A 86 7.56 -1.86 -17.86
N PRO A 87 7.10 -2.22 -16.64
CA PRO A 87 6.66 -1.23 -15.66
C PRO A 87 7.81 -0.37 -15.14
N ASP A 88 7.50 0.87 -14.75
CA ASP A 88 8.43 1.73 -14.01
C ASP A 88 8.50 1.35 -12.53
N TYR A 89 7.46 0.67 -12.03
CA TYR A 89 7.36 0.23 -10.64
C TYR A 89 6.46 -0.99 -10.52
N VAL A 90 6.79 -1.92 -9.62
CA VAL A 90 5.94 -3.09 -9.33
C VAL A 90 5.39 -3.03 -7.91
N VAL A 91 4.15 -3.48 -7.74
CA VAL A 91 3.56 -3.74 -6.43
C VAL A 91 3.29 -5.23 -6.30
N LEU A 92 3.73 -5.82 -5.20
CA LEU A 92 3.33 -7.16 -4.76
C LEU A 92 2.29 -6.99 -3.64
N ASN A 93 1.00 -7.17 -3.92
CA ASN A 93 -0.09 -6.73 -3.04
C ASN A 93 -0.63 -7.84 -2.12
N GLY A 94 0.26 -8.53 -1.42
CA GLY A 94 -0.06 -9.52 -0.38
C GLY A 94 -0.40 -10.92 -0.89
N ASP A 95 -0.48 -11.85 0.07
CA ASP A 95 -0.54 -13.31 -0.11
C ASP A 95 0.54 -13.79 -1.07
N LEU A 96 1.77 -13.42 -0.74
CA LEU A 96 2.97 -13.78 -1.49
C LEU A 96 3.29 -15.26 -1.29
N ILE A 97 3.17 -15.73 -0.04
CA ILE A 97 3.49 -17.09 0.40
C ILE A 97 2.29 -17.69 1.12
N THR A 98 1.98 -18.95 0.84
CA THR A 98 0.99 -19.73 1.61
C THR A 98 1.63 -20.24 2.90
N GLY A 99 1.89 -19.33 3.85
CA GLY A 99 2.76 -19.56 5.00
C GLY A 99 2.39 -20.75 5.87
N GLU A 100 1.12 -21.11 5.97
CA GLU A 100 0.64 -22.25 6.74
C GLU A 100 0.97 -23.62 6.12
N ASN A 101 1.31 -23.66 4.84
CA ASN A 101 1.60 -24.90 4.10
C ASN A 101 3.10 -25.19 3.94
N THR A 102 3.93 -24.20 4.26
CA THR A 102 5.39 -24.27 4.10
C THR A 102 6.09 -24.94 5.29
N PHE A 103 7.42 -24.98 5.26
CA PHE A 103 8.26 -25.42 6.37
C PHE A 103 9.06 -24.24 6.92
N LYS A 104 9.01 -24.04 8.24
CA LYS A 104 9.69 -22.92 8.92
C LYS A 104 11.18 -22.82 8.60
N GLU A 105 11.84 -23.96 8.35
CA GLU A 105 13.29 -24.01 8.13
C GLU A 105 13.72 -23.41 6.79
N ASN A 106 12.83 -23.34 5.80
CA ASN A 106 13.18 -22.89 4.45
C ASN A 106 12.20 -21.90 3.82
N VAL A 107 11.07 -21.58 4.44
CA VAL A 107 10.02 -20.69 3.87
C VAL A 107 10.57 -19.39 3.28
N THR A 108 11.56 -18.75 3.91
CA THR A 108 12.16 -17.51 3.39
C THR A 108 12.84 -17.66 2.02
N SER A 109 13.21 -18.86 1.58
CA SER A 109 13.76 -19.04 0.22
C SER A 109 12.74 -18.83 -0.88
N LEU A 110 11.44 -18.93 -0.59
CA LEU A 110 10.39 -18.61 -1.56
C LEU A 110 10.42 -17.13 -1.96
N ILE A 111 10.90 -16.26 -1.06
CA ILE A 111 11.10 -14.84 -1.34
C ILE A 111 12.18 -14.67 -2.43
N ASP A 112 13.22 -15.51 -2.45
CA ASP A 112 14.23 -15.46 -3.52
C ASP A 112 13.61 -15.78 -4.89
N GLU A 113 12.63 -16.69 -4.94
CA GLU A 113 11.89 -17.04 -6.17
C GLU A 113 10.95 -15.90 -6.61
N ILE A 114 10.22 -15.31 -5.67
CA ILE A 114 9.28 -14.21 -5.92
C ILE A 114 10.01 -12.96 -6.44
N VAL A 115 11.11 -12.56 -5.78
CA VAL A 115 11.84 -11.33 -6.13
C VAL A 115 12.89 -11.53 -7.23
N GLY A 116 13.24 -12.78 -7.55
CA GLY A 116 14.21 -13.12 -8.59
C GLY A 116 13.91 -12.45 -9.95
N PRO A 117 12.70 -12.60 -10.52
CA PRO A 117 12.31 -11.93 -11.76
C PRO A 117 12.42 -10.40 -11.69
N LEU A 118 12.08 -9.79 -10.55
CA LEU A 118 12.16 -8.33 -10.36
C LEU A 118 13.61 -7.85 -10.31
N ASN A 119 14.47 -8.60 -9.63
CA ASN A 119 15.91 -8.36 -9.55
C ASN A 119 16.57 -8.48 -10.94
N ASP A 120 16.18 -9.48 -11.73
CA ASP A 120 16.72 -9.73 -13.07
C ASP A 120 16.47 -8.54 -14.02
N VAL A 121 15.26 -7.98 -14.00
CA VAL A 121 14.89 -6.82 -14.83
C VAL A 121 15.19 -5.48 -14.18
N LYS A 122 15.64 -5.48 -12.92
CA LYS A 122 16.01 -4.30 -12.12
C LYS A 122 14.88 -3.27 -12.02
N VAL A 123 13.65 -3.74 -11.83
CA VAL A 123 12.50 -2.88 -11.60
C VAL A 123 12.39 -2.56 -10.10
N PRO A 124 12.18 -1.29 -9.70
CA PRO A 124 11.87 -0.97 -8.32
C PRO A 124 10.49 -1.48 -7.94
N PHE A 125 10.33 -1.94 -6.70
CA PHE A 125 9.06 -2.51 -6.25
C PHE A 125 8.81 -2.31 -4.77
N SER A 126 7.57 -2.55 -4.35
CA SER A 126 7.15 -2.60 -2.95
C SER A 126 6.13 -3.71 -2.73
N SER A 127 6.07 -4.20 -1.50
CA SER A 127 5.19 -5.30 -1.10
C SER A 127 4.24 -4.87 0.02
N THR A 128 2.95 -5.16 -0.12
CA THR A 128 2.05 -5.36 1.03
C THR A 128 2.03 -6.85 1.38
N HIS A 129 1.38 -7.20 2.49
CA HIS A 129 1.32 -8.56 3.00
C HIS A 129 -0.13 -8.87 3.39
N GLY A 130 -0.52 -10.13 3.21
CA GLY A 130 -1.86 -10.64 3.38
C GLY A 130 -1.99 -11.66 4.51
N ASN A 131 -3.17 -12.24 4.67
CA ASN A 131 -3.42 -13.19 5.76
C ASN A 131 -2.62 -14.49 5.64
N HIS A 132 -2.11 -14.86 4.46
CA HIS A 132 -1.26 -16.04 4.30
C HIS A 132 0.22 -15.76 4.61
N ASP A 133 0.63 -14.50 4.63
CA ASP A 133 2.01 -14.09 4.94
C ASP A 133 2.27 -13.99 6.47
N ASN A 134 1.22 -14.12 7.29
CA ASN A 134 1.27 -14.20 8.75
C ASN A 134 0.74 -15.55 9.24
N GLN A 135 1.60 -16.55 9.31
CA GLN A 135 1.21 -17.92 9.62
C GLN A 135 2.21 -18.60 10.56
N ILE A 136 1.97 -19.88 10.85
CA ILE A 136 2.79 -20.67 11.79
C ILE A 136 4.30 -20.72 11.42
N ASN A 137 4.62 -20.61 10.14
CA ASN A 137 5.99 -20.77 9.63
C ASN A 137 6.69 -19.46 9.26
N ILE A 138 5.94 -18.39 9.01
CA ILE A 138 6.45 -17.11 8.51
C ILE A 138 5.59 -15.95 9.01
N THR A 139 6.19 -14.78 9.15
CA THR A 139 5.52 -13.53 9.52
C THR A 139 5.82 -12.43 8.51
N HIS A 140 4.96 -11.42 8.43
CA HIS A 140 5.21 -10.20 7.65
C HIS A 140 6.58 -9.58 7.97
N LEU A 141 6.99 -9.62 9.25
CA LEU A 141 8.29 -9.09 9.66
C LEU A 141 9.44 -9.88 9.04
N GLU A 142 9.37 -11.21 9.04
CA GLU A 142 10.39 -12.07 8.45
C GLU A 142 10.45 -11.88 6.92
N GLU A 143 9.30 -11.75 6.26
CA GLU A 143 9.24 -11.47 4.82
C GLU A 143 9.88 -10.13 4.46
N ILE A 144 9.47 -9.04 5.11
CA ILE A 144 10.02 -7.69 4.87
C ILE A 144 11.55 -7.68 5.09
N LEU A 145 12.03 -8.28 6.19
CA LEU A 145 13.45 -8.28 6.52
C LEU A 145 14.28 -9.09 5.52
N TYR A 146 13.75 -10.23 5.06
CA TYR A 146 14.44 -11.05 4.08
C TYR A 146 14.40 -10.39 2.68
N GLU A 147 13.24 -9.86 2.26
CA GLU A 147 13.10 -9.11 1.01
C GLU A 147 14.11 -7.96 0.94
N GLN A 148 14.20 -7.13 1.98
CA GLN A 148 15.15 -6.01 2.04
C GLN A 148 16.62 -6.46 1.94
N LYS A 149 16.92 -7.69 2.38
CA LYS A 149 18.26 -8.26 2.32
C LYS A 149 18.62 -8.74 0.92
N VAL A 150 17.68 -9.32 0.18
CA VAL A 150 17.94 -9.98 -1.11
C VAL A 150 17.53 -9.15 -2.33
N ALA A 151 16.67 -8.15 -2.15
CA ALA A 151 16.15 -7.30 -3.22
C ALA A 151 16.62 -5.84 -3.08
N PRO A 152 17.73 -5.43 -3.73
CA PRO A 152 18.30 -4.10 -3.57
C PRO A 152 17.37 -2.96 -4.04
N LEU A 153 16.43 -3.26 -4.95
CA LEU A 153 15.44 -2.32 -5.47
C LEU A 153 14.05 -2.46 -4.83
N SER A 154 13.93 -3.19 -3.72
CA SER A 154 12.75 -3.12 -2.85
C SER A 154 12.70 -1.76 -2.14
N TYR A 155 11.53 -1.14 -2.10
CA TYR A 155 11.20 0.05 -1.31
C TYR A 155 10.21 -0.30 -0.19
N THR A 156 10.00 -1.59 0.08
CA THR A 156 9.24 -2.05 1.24
C THR A 156 9.94 -1.61 2.52
N ARG A 157 9.17 -1.11 3.50
CA ARG A 157 9.70 -0.63 4.77
C ARG A 157 8.86 -1.08 5.94
N LEU A 158 9.53 -1.25 7.08
CA LEU A 158 8.86 -1.37 8.36
C LEU A 158 8.23 -0.03 8.76
N ALA A 159 7.05 -0.13 9.35
CA ALA A 159 6.36 0.98 9.98
C ALA A 159 7.18 1.53 11.17
N PRO A 160 7.01 2.83 11.50
CA PRO A 160 7.55 3.36 12.74
C PRO A 160 7.04 2.60 13.97
N ARG A 161 7.83 2.58 15.04
CA ARG A 161 7.45 1.92 16.29
C ARG A 161 6.08 2.41 16.79
N GLY A 162 5.17 1.46 17.04
CA GLY A 162 3.83 1.74 17.56
C GLY A 162 2.77 1.97 16.49
N VAL A 163 3.11 1.81 15.21
CA VAL A 163 2.18 1.86 14.08
C VAL A 163 1.95 0.44 13.56
N GLY A 164 0.69 0.08 13.29
CA GLY A 164 0.30 -1.19 12.66
C GLY A 164 -0.14 -2.29 13.62
N GLY A 165 -0.14 -2.06 14.93
CA GLY A 165 -0.55 -3.06 15.91
C GLY A 165 0.38 -4.28 15.98
N SER A 166 -0.10 -5.38 16.57
CA SER A 166 0.64 -6.65 16.57
C SER A 166 0.56 -7.31 15.20
N GLU A 167 1.70 -7.86 14.73
CA GLU A 167 1.83 -8.55 13.44
C GLU A 167 1.45 -7.70 12.20
N GLY A 168 1.43 -6.36 12.33
CA GLY A 168 1.19 -5.44 11.21
C GLY A 168 2.36 -4.49 10.91
N PRO A 169 3.60 -4.99 10.71
CA PRO A 169 4.77 -4.13 10.55
C PRO A 169 4.82 -3.39 9.19
N GLY A 170 3.99 -3.73 8.20
CA GLY A 170 4.12 -3.27 6.80
C GLY A 170 3.36 -1.98 6.45
N ASN A 171 3.47 -0.91 7.24
CA ASN A 171 2.79 0.38 6.96
C ASN A 171 3.79 1.47 6.57
N TYR A 172 3.76 1.92 5.32
CA TYR A 172 4.73 2.87 4.77
C TYR A 172 4.22 3.58 3.50
N TRP A 173 5.04 4.45 2.92
CA TRP A 173 4.74 5.16 1.69
C TRP A 173 6.00 5.40 0.86
N VAL A 174 5.84 5.51 -0.47
CA VAL A 174 6.93 5.75 -1.44
C VAL A 174 6.68 7.05 -2.20
N PRO A 175 7.62 8.02 -2.18
CA PRO A 175 7.52 9.24 -2.96
C PRO A 175 7.96 9.00 -4.41
N VAL A 176 7.18 9.49 -5.37
CA VAL A 176 7.49 9.47 -6.80
C VAL A 176 7.59 10.89 -7.32
N TYR A 177 8.73 11.22 -7.90
CA TYR A 177 9.10 12.56 -8.33
C TYR A 177 8.86 12.75 -9.83
N ARG A 178 8.68 13.98 -10.28
CA ARG A 178 8.71 14.25 -11.73
C ARG A 178 10.13 14.08 -12.26
N HIS A 179 11.10 14.66 -11.57
CA HIS A 179 12.53 14.48 -11.85
C HIS A 179 13.29 14.15 -10.57
N ALA A 180 14.41 13.42 -10.70
CA ALA A 180 15.21 13.00 -9.56
C ALA A 180 15.76 14.18 -8.73
N THR A 181 15.92 15.35 -9.35
CA THR A 181 16.41 16.58 -8.71
C THR A 181 15.32 17.41 -8.04
N ASP A 182 14.04 17.04 -8.16
CA ASP A 182 12.95 17.82 -7.59
C ASP A 182 12.91 17.71 -6.06
N ASP A 183 12.56 18.81 -5.39
CA ASP A 183 12.51 18.86 -3.93
C ASP A 183 11.23 18.24 -3.35
N SER A 184 10.20 18.04 -4.18
CA SER A 184 8.88 17.53 -3.78
C SER A 184 8.39 16.45 -4.76
N PRO A 185 7.78 15.36 -4.28
CA PRO A 185 7.16 14.35 -5.14
C PRO A 185 5.84 14.86 -5.74
N VAL A 186 5.46 14.26 -6.87
CA VAL A 186 4.18 14.52 -7.56
C VAL A 186 3.19 13.37 -7.37
N LEU A 187 3.63 12.22 -6.86
CA LEU A 187 2.81 11.06 -6.54
C LEU A 187 3.33 10.42 -5.25
N VAL A 188 2.44 9.93 -4.40
CA VAL A 188 2.77 9.12 -3.22
C VAL A 188 2.02 7.79 -3.30
N LEU A 189 2.76 6.69 -3.25
CA LEU A 189 2.20 5.35 -3.16
C LEU A 189 2.13 4.96 -1.68
N TRP A 190 0.94 4.64 -1.18
CA TRP A 190 0.72 4.22 0.22
C TRP A 190 0.53 2.72 0.30
N PHE A 191 1.15 2.09 1.29
CA PHE A 191 1.11 0.65 1.53
C PHE A 191 0.65 0.41 2.96
N PHE A 192 -0.41 -0.38 3.11
CA PHE A 192 -1.04 -0.64 4.39
C PHE A 192 -1.11 -2.13 4.68
N ASP A 193 -0.88 -2.47 5.94
CA ASP A 193 -0.88 -3.84 6.43
C ASP A 193 -2.23 -4.15 7.07
N SER A 194 -3.07 -4.90 6.36
CA SER A 194 -4.36 -5.40 6.86
C SER A 194 -4.21 -6.56 7.82
N ARG A 195 -3.01 -7.12 7.99
CA ARG A 195 -2.70 -8.25 8.87
C ARG A 195 -3.53 -9.49 8.47
N GLY A 196 -4.11 -10.17 9.46
CA GLY A 196 -4.78 -11.45 9.30
C GLY A 196 -3.84 -12.64 9.53
N GLY A 197 -4.38 -13.84 9.38
CA GLY A 197 -3.67 -15.08 9.66
C GLY A 197 -3.59 -15.42 11.14
N VAL A 198 -2.48 -16.02 11.57
CA VAL A 198 -2.28 -16.50 12.96
C VAL A 198 -0.90 -16.19 13.51
N SER A 199 -0.79 -16.08 14.83
CA SER A 199 0.49 -15.82 15.48
C SER A 199 1.48 -17.00 15.34
N PRO A 200 2.80 -16.74 15.22
CA PRO A 200 3.81 -17.76 14.91
C PRO A 200 4.20 -18.57 16.15
N ASN A 201 3.31 -19.40 16.70
CA ASN A 201 3.56 -20.22 17.90
C ASN A 201 2.75 -21.52 17.91
N PRO A 202 3.14 -22.57 18.67
CA PRO A 202 2.36 -23.80 18.79
C PRO A 202 0.93 -23.62 19.31
N ASN A 203 0.67 -22.53 20.04
CA ASN A 203 -0.65 -22.10 20.48
C ASN A 203 -1.08 -20.84 19.70
N SER A 204 -1.06 -20.92 18.37
CA SER A 204 -1.45 -19.83 17.48
C SER A 204 -2.80 -19.25 17.85
N THR A 205 -2.87 -17.93 17.82
CA THR A 205 -4.11 -17.14 17.97
C THR A 205 -4.37 -16.39 16.69
N LEU A 206 -5.64 -16.20 16.35
CA LEU A 206 -6.03 -15.35 15.22
C LEU A 206 -5.42 -13.96 15.39
N VAL A 207 -4.70 -13.53 14.35
CA VAL A 207 -4.28 -12.15 14.20
C VAL A 207 -5.47 -11.38 13.66
N PRO A 208 -5.80 -10.19 14.19
CA PRO A 208 -6.94 -9.47 13.64
C PRO A 208 -6.65 -8.98 12.22
N ASP A 209 -7.67 -9.04 11.35
CA ASP A 209 -7.63 -8.94 9.89
C ASP A 209 -8.07 -7.55 9.39
N TRP A 210 -7.58 -6.51 10.06
CA TRP A 210 -7.81 -5.14 9.64
C TRP A 210 -6.60 -4.26 9.87
N VAL A 211 -6.51 -3.16 9.13
CA VAL A 211 -5.50 -2.11 9.36
C VAL A 211 -5.72 -1.49 10.74
N ASP A 212 -4.73 -1.62 11.62
CA ASP A 212 -4.85 -1.20 13.02
C ASP A 212 -5.13 0.30 13.18
N ALA A 213 -5.90 0.67 14.20
CA ALA A 213 -6.31 2.06 14.44
C ALA A 213 -5.13 3.03 14.68
N SER A 214 -3.96 2.54 15.11
CA SER A 214 -2.74 3.36 15.20
C SER A 214 -2.32 3.94 13.85
N VAL A 215 -2.57 3.23 12.74
CA VAL A 215 -2.26 3.65 11.38
C VAL A 215 -3.06 4.91 11.00
N ALA A 216 -4.29 5.06 11.49
CA ALA A 216 -5.10 6.25 11.26
C ALA A 216 -4.42 7.53 11.80
N THR A 217 -3.85 7.45 13.01
CA THR A 217 -3.11 8.57 13.62
C THR A 217 -1.80 8.82 12.89
N TRP A 218 -1.15 7.75 12.42
CA TRP A 218 0.07 7.84 11.63
C TRP A 218 -0.17 8.54 10.28
N ILE A 219 -1.20 8.17 9.51
CA ILE A 219 -1.59 8.84 8.26
C ILE A 219 -1.75 10.34 8.48
N GLU A 220 -2.45 10.76 9.54
CA GLU A 220 -2.61 12.17 9.89
C GLU A 220 -1.28 12.86 10.17
N SER A 221 -0.36 12.19 10.85
CA SER A 221 0.96 12.73 11.17
C SER A 221 1.86 12.86 9.94
N GLU A 222 1.88 11.84 9.08
CA GLU A 222 2.66 11.81 7.85
C GLU A 222 2.15 12.83 6.86
N THR A 223 0.84 12.92 6.65
CA THR A 223 0.25 13.91 5.75
C THR A 223 0.58 15.34 6.17
N ARG A 224 0.56 15.65 7.48
CA ARG A 224 1.01 16.96 8.01
C ARG A 224 2.52 17.18 7.80
N ALA A 225 3.34 16.16 8.03
CA ALA A 225 4.78 16.24 7.80
C ALA A 225 5.10 16.52 6.33
N MET A 226 4.44 15.80 5.42
CA MET A 226 4.52 16.00 3.98
C MET A 226 4.03 17.39 3.56
N GLU A 227 2.97 17.93 4.16
CA GLU A 227 2.56 19.32 3.91
C GLU A 227 3.61 20.35 4.31
N SER A 228 4.24 20.15 5.46
CA SER A 228 5.33 21.02 5.93
C SER A 228 6.58 20.92 5.07
N ALA A 229 6.91 19.72 4.56
CA ALA A 229 8.13 19.47 3.79
C ALA A 229 7.97 19.85 2.31
N TRP A 230 6.87 19.43 1.69
CA TRP A 230 6.68 19.48 0.24
C TRP A 230 5.62 20.46 -0.24
N GLY A 231 4.91 21.11 0.69
CA GLY A 231 3.80 22.00 0.40
C GLY A 231 2.45 21.27 0.30
N PRO A 232 1.40 21.95 -0.20
CA PRO A 232 0.02 21.47 -0.10
C PRO A 232 -0.21 20.04 -0.62
N THR A 233 -0.99 19.24 0.11
CA THR A 233 -1.41 17.87 -0.29
C THR A 233 -2.04 17.82 -1.69
N THR A 234 -2.70 18.89 -2.13
CA THR A 234 -3.33 18.96 -3.45
C THR A 234 -2.36 19.00 -4.64
N LYS A 235 -1.05 19.17 -4.40
CA LYS A 235 -0.01 19.18 -5.46
C LYS A 235 0.53 17.79 -5.81
N ARG A 236 0.06 16.75 -5.15
CA ARG A 236 0.50 15.37 -5.37
C ARG A 236 -0.70 14.44 -5.52
N ALA A 237 -0.57 13.47 -6.41
CA ALA A 237 -1.48 12.34 -6.55
C ALA A 237 -1.21 11.31 -5.45
N ALA A 238 -2.15 10.42 -5.22
CA ALA A 238 -1.95 9.26 -4.37
C ALA A 238 -2.63 8.00 -4.93
N LEU A 239 -2.00 6.85 -4.64
CA LEU A 239 -2.59 5.53 -4.69
C LEU A 239 -2.39 4.85 -3.35
N ALA A 240 -3.31 3.95 -2.98
CA ALA A 240 -3.18 3.15 -1.77
C ALA A 240 -3.35 1.66 -2.10
N PHE A 241 -2.52 0.84 -1.47
CA PHE A 241 -2.52 -0.61 -1.58
C PHE A 241 -2.74 -1.21 -0.20
N VAL A 242 -3.68 -2.15 -0.10
CA VAL A 242 -4.00 -2.91 1.10
C VAL A 242 -4.52 -4.26 0.65
N HIS A 243 -4.03 -5.35 1.24
CA HIS A 243 -4.35 -6.68 0.74
C HIS A 243 -5.82 -7.06 0.94
N ILE A 244 -6.29 -7.14 2.20
CA ILE A 244 -7.69 -7.44 2.51
C ILE A 244 -8.54 -6.17 2.25
N PRO A 245 -9.63 -6.24 1.47
CA PRO A 245 -10.45 -5.08 1.15
C PRO A 245 -11.07 -4.42 2.39
N PRO A 246 -11.11 -3.07 2.48
CA PRO A 246 -11.75 -2.39 3.60
C PRO A 246 -13.23 -2.74 3.74
N TYR A 247 -13.76 -2.89 4.94
CA TYR A 247 -15.13 -3.30 5.22
C TYR A 247 -16.17 -2.43 4.47
N SER A 248 -15.90 -1.13 4.34
CA SER A 248 -16.78 -0.18 3.65
C SER A 248 -17.05 -0.49 2.19
N ILE A 249 -16.23 -1.32 1.53
CA ILE A 249 -16.38 -1.63 0.10
C ILE A 249 -17.35 -2.78 -0.16
N GLN A 250 -17.70 -3.57 0.88
CA GLN A 250 -18.64 -4.69 0.77
C GLN A 250 -19.96 -4.28 0.10
N VAL A 251 -20.47 -3.08 0.44
CA VAL A 251 -21.74 -2.57 -0.09
C VAL A 251 -21.72 -2.33 -1.60
N LEU A 252 -20.54 -2.15 -2.20
CA LEU A 252 -20.40 -1.81 -3.62
C LEU A 252 -20.85 -2.96 -4.52
N GLN A 253 -20.58 -4.20 -4.13
CA GLN A 253 -20.81 -5.38 -4.99
C GLN A 253 -22.27 -5.49 -5.43
N SER A 254 -23.21 -5.20 -4.52
CA SER A 254 -24.66 -5.23 -4.80
C SER A 254 -25.13 -4.18 -5.81
N THR A 255 -24.29 -3.17 -6.10
CA THR A 255 -24.60 -2.02 -6.97
C THR A 255 -23.85 -2.02 -8.29
N LEU A 256 -23.01 -3.03 -8.54
CA LEU A 256 -22.19 -3.11 -9.74
C LEU A 256 -23.06 -3.23 -11.00
N ASP A 257 -22.66 -2.49 -12.04
CA ASP A 257 -23.19 -2.64 -13.39
C ASP A 257 -22.03 -3.08 -14.28
N ALA A 258 -22.13 -4.25 -14.90
CA ALA A 258 -21.01 -4.82 -15.69
C ALA A 258 -20.53 -3.94 -16.86
N LYS A 259 -21.33 -2.97 -17.32
CA LYS A 259 -20.90 -1.99 -18.34
C LYS A 259 -20.14 -0.82 -17.74
N LYS A 260 -20.47 -0.43 -16.50
CA LYS A 260 -19.80 0.69 -15.78
C LYS A 260 -18.59 0.21 -14.98
N ASN A 261 -18.66 -1.00 -14.46
CA ASN A 261 -17.69 -1.68 -13.62
C ASN A 261 -17.24 -2.97 -14.34
N PRO A 262 -16.57 -2.85 -15.51
CA PRO A 262 -16.13 -4.03 -16.25
C PRO A 262 -15.08 -4.81 -15.45
N GLY A 263 -15.01 -6.11 -15.71
CA GLY A 263 -14.14 -7.05 -15.01
C GLY A 263 -14.93 -8.24 -14.48
N LEU A 264 -14.22 -9.31 -14.18
CA LEU A 264 -14.75 -10.43 -13.40
C LEU A 264 -15.24 -9.95 -12.02
N ASN A 265 -16.35 -10.53 -11.57
CA ASN A 265 -16.96 -10.32 -10.26
C ASN A 265 -17.43 -11.68 -9.75
N ALA A 266 -16.49 -12.57 -9.42
CA ALA A 266 -16.79 -13.96 -9.12
C ALA A 266 -16.85 -14.26 -7.61
N ASP A 267 -16.06 -13.57 -6.79
CA ASP A 267 -16.04 -13.77 -5.35
C ASP A 267 -17.02 -12.86 -4.64
N LEU A 268 -17.81 -13.41 -3.73
CA LEU A 268 -18.75 -12.66 -2.91
C LEU A 268 -18.01 -11.97 -1.77
N LEU A 269 -18.27 -10.67 -1.59
CA LEU A 269 -17.74 -9.90 -0.47
C LEU A 269 -18.53 -10.12 0.83
N GLU A 270 -19.61 -10.89 0.76
CA GLU A 270 -20.40 -11.33 1.90
C GLU A 270 -19.81 -12.62 2.45
N GLY A 271 -19.14 -12.55 3.60
CA GLY A 271 -18.58 -13.73 4.25
C GLY A 271 -17.53 -13.37 5.30
N ASP A 272 -17.25 -14.33 6.17
CA ASP A 272 -16.17 -14.20 7.15
C ASP A 272 -14.83 -14.18 6.41
N GLY A 273 -14.05 -13.12 6.61
CA GLY A 273 -12.74 -12.93 6.02
C GLY A 273 -12.74 -12.35 4.60
N ALA A 274 -13.88 -12.18 3.92
CA ALA A 274 -13.93 -11.63 2.56
C ALA A 274 -13.52 -10.14 2.52
N VAL A 275 -13.84 -9.40 3.57
CA VAL A 275 -13.37 -8.02 3.78
C VAL A 275 -12.92 -7.87 5.24
N GLN A 276 -12.19 -6.78 5.53
CA GLN A 276 -11.59 -6.57 6.84
C GLN A 276 -12.59 -6.66 8.01
N ALA A 277 -12.14 -7.29 9.10
CA ALA A 277 -12.82 -7.34 10.40
C ALA A 277 -14.16 -8.10 10.44
N THR A 278 -14.36 -9.08 9.54
CA THR A 278 -15.63 -9.81 9.38
C THR A 278 -15.69 -11.17 10.08
N TYR A 279 -14.57 -11.72 10.57
CA TYR A 279 -14.57 -13.00 11.32
C TYR A 279 -15.41 -13.00 12.61
N SER A 280 -15.77 -11.82 13.14
CA SER A 280 -16.61 -11.70 14.32
C SER A 280 -17.50 -10.46 14.27
N SER A 281 -18.76 -10.61 14.67
CA SER A 281 -19.69 -9.48 14.79
C SER A 281 -19.20 -8.39 15.76
N GLY A 282 -18.35 -8.75 16.73
CA GLY A 282 -17.74 -7.81 17.69
C GLY A 282 -16.59 -6.98 17.12
N THR A 283 -16.08 -7.32 15.93
CA THR A 283 -14.98 -6.61 15.27
C THR A 283 -15.40 -5.83 14.03
N LEU A 284 -16.65 -6.00 13.56
CA LEU A 284 -17.15 -5.35 12.35
C LEU A 284 -16.88 -3.84 12.36
N GLY A 285 -16.22 -3.36 11.31
CA GLY A 285 -15.86 -1.95 11.14
C GLY A 285 -14.68 -1.48 11.99
N ASN A 286 -13.87 -2.37 12.56
CA ASN A 286 -12.65 -1.97 13.28
C ASN A 286 -11.59 -1.31 12.37
N ASP A 287 -11.70 -1.49 11.05
CA ASP A 287 -10.91 -0.78 10.03
C ASP A 287 -11.41 0.67 9.78
N LYS A 288 -12.58 1.05 10.33
CA LYS A 288 -13.18 2.38 10.14
C LYS A 288 -12.23 3.54 10.45
N PRO A 289 -11.42 3.54 11.52
CA PRO A 289 -10.45 4.60 11.77
C PRO A 289 -9.46 4.78 10.61
N PHE A 290 -8.98 3.67 10.04
CA PHE A 290 -8.10 3.67 8.86
C PHE A 290 -8.84 4.25 7.65
N TRP A 291 -10.01 3.72 7.31
CA TRP A 291 -10.81 4.19 6.17
C TRP A 291 -11.11 5.70 6.26
N ASP A 292 -11.56 6.16 7.43
CA ASP A 292 -11.86 7.57 7.67
C ASP A 292 -10.61 8.44 7.54
N SER A 293 -9.47 8.02 8.09
CA SER A 293 -8.24 8.80 8.05
C SER A 293 -7.64 8.88 6.64
N LEU A 294 -7.57 7.75 5.92
CA LEU A 294 -7.05 7.69 4.56
C LEU A 294 -7.85 8.62 3.63
N THR A 295 -9.18 8.42 3.57
CA THR A 295 -10.07 9.18 2.68
C THR A 295 -10.18 10.66 3.05
N LYS A 296 -9.97 11.02 4.32
CA LYS A 296 -9.99 12.42 4.77
C LYS A 296 -8.68 13.13 4.51
N ASN A 297 -7.55 12.52 4.81
CA ASN A 297 -6.25 13.21 4.88
C ASN A 297 -5.41 13.05 3.61
N VAL A 298 -5.58 11.96 2.86
CA VAL A 298 -4.87 11.76 1.58
C VAL A 298 -5.71 12.35 0.45
N LYS A 299 -5.25 13.49 -0.08
CA LYS A 299 -5.90 14.20 -1.20
C LYS A 299 -5.44 13.65 -2.54
N ASN A 300 -6.27 13.84 -3.58
CA ASN A 300 -6.06 13.29 -4.92
C ASN A 300 -5.76 11.78 -4.90
N LEU A 301 -6.47 11.05 -4.02
CA LEU A 301 -6.42 9.60 -3.96
C LEU A 301 -7.19 9.04 -5.16
N HIS A 302 -6.46 8.54 -6.16
CA HIS A 302 -7.04 8.03 -7.41
C HIS A 302 -7.77 6.71 -7.20
N ALA A 303 -7.18 5.81 -6.42
CA ALA A 303 -7.81 4.57 -6.02
C ALA A 303 -7.18 3.97 -4.77
N ILE A 304 -7.95 3.11 -4.11
CA ILE A 304 -7.51 2.13 -3.12
C ILE A 304 -7.61 0.75 -3.80
N ILE A 305 -6.55 -0.05 -3.73
CA ILE A 305 -6.40 -1.28 -4.52
C ILE A 305 -6.10 -2.47 -3.61
N SER A 306 -6.81 -3.58 -3.85
CA SER A 306 -6.72 -4.82 -3.07
C SER A 306 -6.69 -6.08 -3.93
N GLY A 307 -6.01 -7.10 -3.43
CA GLY A 307 -6.07 -8.49 -3.90
C GLY A 307 -7.11 -9.28 -3.11
N HIS A 308 -6.71 -10.44 -2.56
CA HIS A 308 -7.44 -11.29 -1.60
C HIS A 308 -8.67 -12.01 -2.17
N ASP A 309 -9.54 -11.28 -2.86
CA ASP A 309 -10.66 -11.83 -3.62
C ASP A 309 -10.19 -12.12 -5.07
N HIS A 310 -9.65 -13.32 -5.29
CA HIS A 310 -8.90 -13.70 -6.48
C HIS A 310 -9.68 -13.48 -7.79
N GLY A 311 -10.98 -13.75 -7.75
CA GLY A 311 -11.94 -13.69 -8.84
C GLY A 311 -12.56 -12.31 -9.06
N ASN A 312 -12.07 -11.25 -8.43
CA ASN A 312 -12.58 -9.89 -8.64
C ASN A 312 -11.58 -9.02 -9.43
N GLU A 313 -12.10 -8.24 -10.38
CA GLU A 313 -11.32 -7.41 -11.31
C GLU A 313 -11.93 -6.00 -11.48
N TRP A 314 -13.05 -5.70 -10.82
CA TRP A 314 -13.78 -4.46 -11.02
C TRP A 314 -13.22 -3.31 -10.18
N CYS A 315 -13.54 -2.10 -10.61
CA CYS A 315 -13.43 -0.90 -9.78
C CYS A 315 -14.82 -0.29 -9.58
N ALA A 316 -15.03 0.39 -8.45
CA ALA A 316 -16.28 1.11 -8.18
C ALA A 316 -16.02 2.30 -7.25
N ARG A 317 -16.85 3.34 -7.38
CA ARG A 317 -16.79 4.52 -6.50
C ARG A 317 -17.63 4.28 -5.26
N GLU A 318 -17.00 4.38 -4.09
CA GLU A 318 -17.69 4.33 -2.81
C GLU A 318 -18.47 5.64 -2.58
N PRO A 319 -19.80 5.59 -2.41
CA PRO A 319 -20.65 6.78 -2.48
C PRO A 319 -20.52 7.70 -1.26
N THR A 320 -20.07 7.21 -0.11
CA THR A 320 -20.04 7.97 1.15
C THR A 320 -18.81 8.87 1.24
N LYS A 321 -17.64 8.37 0.85
CA LYS A 321 -16.35 9.06 0.87
C LYS A 321 -15.91 9.56 -0.50
N ASP A 322 -16.62 9.17 -1.55
CA ASP A 322 -16.35 9.61 -2.92
C ASP A 322 -14.95 9.20 -3.41
N VAL A 323 -14.54 7.98 -3.07
CA VAL A 323 -13.24 7.39 -3.46
C VAL A 323 -13.45 6.17 -4.35
N ILE A 324 -12.52 5.91 -5.27
CA ILE A 324 -12.58 4.72 -6.12
C ILE A 324 -11.84 3.58 -5.41
N PHE A 325 -12.46 2.41 -5.38
CA PHE A 325 -11.84 1.16 -4.97
C PHE A 325 -11.69 0.24 -6.18
N CYS A 326 -10.64 -0.57 -6.22
CA CYS A 326 -10.34 -1.51 -7.29
C CYS A 326 -9.82 -2.85 -6.75
N PHE A 327 -10.25 -3.95 -7.36
CA PHE A 327 -9.57 -5.24 -7.23
C PHE A 327 -8.48 -5.41 -8.29
N ASP A 328 -7.35 -6.03 -7.96
CA ASP A 328 -6.21 -6.18 -8.87
C ASP A 328 -6.02 -7.57 -9.49
N LYS A 329 -6.88 -8.54 -9.11
CA LYS A 329 -6.89 -9.94 -9.57
C LYS A 329 -5.70 -10.76 -9.05
N HIS A 330 -5.93 -12.04 -8.80
CA HIS A 330 -4.82 -12.96 -8.53
C HIS A 330 -3.87 -13.15 -9.73
N SER A 331 -2.58 -13.21 -9.42
CA SER A 331 -1.50 -13.47 -10.37
C SER A 331 -0.95 -14.89 -10.26
N GLY A 332 -1.03 -15.49 -9.07
CA GLY A 332 -0.46 -16.79 -8.77
C GLY A 332 -1.27 -17.97 -9.29
N TYR A 333 -0.56 -19.04 -9.64
CA TYR A 333 -1.13 -20.36 -9.89
C TYR A 333 -1.42 -21.16 -8.61
N GLY A 334 -0.87 -20.73 -7.46
CA GLY A 334 -1.30 -21.17 -6.14
C GLY A 334 -2.57 -20.47 -5.69
N GLY A 335 -3.06 -20.85 -4.51
CA GLY A 335 -4.30 -20.28 -3.95
C GLY A 335 -5.55 -20.77 -4.68
N TYR A 336 -6.72 -20.28 -4.27
CA TYR A 336 -7.98 -20.70 -4.89
C TYR A 336 -8.22 -20.01 -6.24
N GLY A 337 -9.00 -20.65 -7.10
CA GLY A 337 -9.40 -20.04 -8.37
C GLY A 337 -10.16 -21.00 -9.26
N GLN A 338 -10.58 -20.51 -10.42
CA GLN A 338 -11.15 -21.33 -11.49
C GLN A 338 -10.38 -21.11 -12.79
N PRO A 339 -10.21 -22.14 -13.64
CA PRO A 339 -9.47 -22.01 -14.89
C PRO A 339 -9.93 -20.85 -15.78
N GLU A 340 -11.23 -20.55 -15.80
CA GLU A 340 -11.81 -19.47 -16.60
C GLU A 340 -11.54 -18.06 -16.06
N TRP A 341 -11.13 -17.93 -14.80
CA TRP A 341 -10.74 -16.63 -14.25
C TRP A 341 -9.45 -16.16 -14.91
N GLY A 342 -8.52 -17.09 -15.14
CA GLY A 342 -7.19 -16.83 -15.67
C GLY A 342 -6.31 -16.08 -14.67
N TYR A 343 -5.02 -15.98 -14.97
CA TYR A 343 -3.99 -15.37 -14.11
C TYR A 343 -3.56 -14.05 -14.70
N GLY A 344 -3.46 -12.99 -13.90
CA GLY A 344 -3.14 -11.67 -14.45
C GLY A 344 -2.75 -10.65 -13.41
N VAL A 345 -2.64 -9.42 -13.88
CA VAL A 345 -2.21 -8.25 -13.10
C VAL A 345 -3.12 -7.08 -13.36
N ARG A 346 -3.16 -6.12 -12.44
CA ARG A 346 -3.65 -4.77 -12.73
C ARG A 346 -2.49 -3.87 -13.12
N ASN A 347 -2.61 -3.25 -14.29
CA ASN A 347 -1.75 -2.14 -14.67
C ASN A 347 -2.40 -0.81 -14.31
N ILE A 348 -1.56 0.16 -13.95
CA ILE A 348 -1.95 1.52 -13.62
C ILE A 348 -0.98 2.45 -14.35
N HIS A 349 -1.51 3.33 -15.18
CA HIS A 349 -0.73 4.15 -16.08
C HIS A 349 -1.11 5.63 -15.95
N PHE A 350 -0.20 6.38 -15.35
CA PHE A 350 -0.26 7.82 -15.34
C PHE A 350 0.30 8.34 -16.66
N THR A 351 -0.52 9.04 -17.42
CA THR A 351 -0.12 9.69 -18.68
C THR A 351 0.40 11.12 -18.46
N SER A 352 0.35 11.61 -17.23
CA SER A 352 0.75 12.95 -16.83
C SER A 352 1.20 12.99 -15.36
N PRO A 353 2.18 13.83 -14.99
CA PRO A 353 2.53 14.09 -13.59
C PRO A 353 1.60 15.13 -12.92
N ASP A 354 0.53 15.58 -13.60
CA ASP A 354 -0.49 16.43 -12.99
C ASP A 354 -1.32 15.61 -12.01
N PRO A 355 -1.37 15.99 -10.72
CA PRO A 355 -2.03 15.19 -9.68
C PRO A 355 -3.55 15.04 -9.86
N THR A 356 -4.16 15.88 -10.69
CA THR A 356 -5.61 15.88 -10.97
C THR A 356 -5.98 15.17 -12.27
N HIS A 357 -4.99 14.76 -13.07
CA HIS A 357 -5.24 14.05 -14.32
C HIS A 357 -5.74 12.63 -14.04
N GLY A 358 -6.67 12.13 -14.86
CA GLY A 358 -7.16 10.76 -14.73
C GLY A 358 -6.05 9.73 -14.94
N VAL A 359 -6.21 8.57 -14.30
CA VAL A 359 -5.23 7.47 -14.38
C VAL A 359 -5.84 6.30 -15.11
N GLU A 360 -5.19 5.81 -16.16
CA GLU A 360 -5.68 4.64 -16.88
C GLU A 360 -5.35 3.37 -16.12
N THR A 361 -6.29 2.42 -16.04
CA THR A 361 -6.04 1.10 -15.44
C THR A 361 -6.74 0.00 -16.22
N TRP A 362 -6.16 -1.20 -16.22
CA TRP A 362 -6.72 -2.39 -16.85
C TRP A 362 -6.16 -3.65 -16.20
N ILE A 363 -6.87 -4.77 -16.37
CA ILE A 363 -6.35 -6.10 -16.10
C ILE A 363 -5.65 -6.63 -17.35
N ARG A 364 -4.48 -7.22 -17.17
CA ARG A 364 -3.75 -7.96 -18.22
C ARG A 364 -3.54 -9.40 -17.77
N LEU A 365 -4.12 -10.35 -18.50
CA LEU A 365 -3.95 -11.79 -18.24
C LEU A 365 -2.69 -12.34 -18.86
N GLU A 366 -2.12 -13.43 -18.34
CA GLU A 366 -0.88 -14.13 -18.76
C GLU A 366 -0.68 -14.22 -20.28
N GLU A 367 -1.75 -14.47 -21.04
CA GLU A 367 -1.71 -14.62 -22.50
C GLU A 367 -1.89 -13.32 -23.31
N GLY A 368 -1.97 -12.16 -22.65
CA GLY A 368 -2.05 -10.84 -23.27
C GLY A 368 -3.45 -10.27 -23.41
N GLU A 369 -4.49 -11.01 -23.00
CA GLU A 369 -5.86 -10.49 -22.97
C GLU A 369 -5.95 -9.30 -22.00
N THR A 370 -6.60 -8.22 -22.45
CA THR A 370 -6.90 -7.05 -21.62
C THR A 370 -8.36 -7.04 -21.22
N ARG A 371 -8.63 -6.86 -19.92
CA ARG A 371 -9.98 -6.73 -19.32
C ARG A 371 -10.07 -5.47 -18.46
N ALA A 372 -11.28 -5.13 -18.04
CA ALA A 372 -11.54 -4.09 -17.03
C ALA A 372 -10.83 -2.73 -17.29
N ARG A 373 -10.64 -2.35 -18.56
CA ARG A 373 -9.92 -1.12 -18.91
C ARG A 373 -10.81 0.09 -18.69
N ILE A 374 -10.38 1.00 -17.82
CA ILE A 374 -11.12 2.20 -17.43
C ILE A 374 -10.18 3.38 -17.17
N MET A 375 -10.74 4.58 -17.06
CA MET A 375 -10.07 5.80 -16.61
C MET A 375 -10.53 6.12 -15.18
N LEU A 376 -9.60 6.15 -14.23
CA LEU A 376 -9.82 6.58 -12.85
C LEU A 376 -9.74 8.11 -12.81
N ASP A 377 -10.87 8.76 -13.06
CA ASP A 377 -10.99 10.21 -12.97
C ASP A 377 -12.15 10.63 -12.07
N HIS A 378 -12.39 11.94 -11.97
CA HIS A 378 -13.49 12.47 -11.17
C HIS A 378 -14.88 12.01 -11.67
N ALA A 379 -15.03 11.68 -12.96
CA ALA A 379 -16.30 11.29 -13.56
C ALA A 379 -16.61 9.79 -13.40
N TYR A 380 -15.59 8.94 -13.22
CA TYR A 380 -15.77 7.50 -13.07
C TYR A 380 -16.73 7.16 -11.92
N GLY A 381 -17.81 6.44 -12.21
CA GLY A 381 -18.80 6.00 -11.22
C GLY A 381 -19.80 7.06 -10.74
N ARG A 382 -19.92 8.21 -11.42
CA ARG A 382 -20.94 9.24 -11.14
C ARG A 382 -22.15 9.20 -12.07
#